data_AF-A0A7R8VPE7-F1
#
_entry.id   AF-A0A7R8VPE7-F1
#
_cell.length_a   1.000
_cell.length_b   1.000
_cell.length_c   1.000
_cell.angle_alpha   90.00
_cell.angle_beta   90.00
_cell.angle_gamma   90.00
#
_symmetry.space_group_name_H-M   'P 1'
#
loop_
_entity.id
_entity.type
_entity.pdbx_description
1 polymer ?
#
loop_
_entity_poly.entity_id
_entity_poly.type
_entity_poly.pdbx_seq_one_letter_code
_entity_poly.pdbx_strand_id
1 'polypeptide(L)'
;MRKRGLVERKCKVCPPPIFVWLLSALCAGADETALTKKELDQLQACLTSTNTLVNEVEETHMDVRHKLLHLGREYPQGYDYFRARLKRAFTKNRDVVEPDQIELLLSHGQFVVKELEALYMLRKYRTLKKRYYHDS
;
A
#
# COMPACT_ATOMS: atom_id res chain seq x y z
N MET A 1 15.20 17.56 19.09
CA MET A 1 15.95 16.30 19.28
C MET A 1 14.98 15.11 19.32
N ARG A 2 14.70 14.46 18.18
CA ARG A 2 14.04 13.15 18.12
C ARG A 2 14.95 12.23 17.31
N LYS A 3 15.56 11.24 17.97
CA LYS A 3 16.45 10.27 17.36
C LYS A 3 15.64 9.45 16.35
N ARG A 4 15.94 9.60 15.05
CA ARG A 4 15.47 8.68 14.01
C ARG A 4 16.31 7.41 14.14
N GLY A 5 15.77 6.41 14.84
CA GLY A 5 16.33 5.07 14.79
C GLY A 5 16.25 4.57 13.35
N LEU A 6 17.38 4.18 12.77
CA LEU A 6 17.41 3.34 11.59
C LEU A 6 16.68 2.05 11.96
N VAL A 7 15.45 1.87 11.48
CA VAL A 7 14.80 0.56 11.50
C VAL A 7 15.54 -0.26 10.45
N GLU A 8 16.34 -1.19 10.94
CA GLU A 8 17.00 -2.22 10.15
C GLU A 8 15.94 -2.93 9.30
N ARG A 9 16.00 -2.71 7.98
CA ARG A 9 15.15 -3.39 7.00
C ARG A 9 15.60 -4.85 6.92
N LYS A 10 15.06 -5.69 7.81
CA LYS A 10 15.20 -7.14 7.71
C LYS A 10 14.18 -7.64 6.69
N CYS A 11 14.58 -7.67 5.42
CA CYS A 11 13.91 -8.51 4.43
C CYS A 11 14.07 -9.96 4.88
N LYS A 12 13.03 -10.53 5.51
CA LYS A 12 13.00 -11.96 5.92
C LYS A 12 12.78 -12.92 4.74
N VAL A 13 12.78 -12.41 3.50
CA VAL A 13 12.52 -13.18 2.28
C VAL A 13 13.81 -13.31 1.45
N CYS A 14 14.86 -13.84 2.06
CA CYS A 14 15.91 -14.52 1.31
C CYS A 14 16.13 -15.86 2.00
N PRO A 15 15.78 -17.00 1.37
CA PRO A 15 16.08 -18.30 1.94
C PRO A 15 17.60 -18.44 2.12
N PRO A 16 18.12 -18.71 3.34
CA PRO A 16 19.50 -19.19 3.48
C PRO A 16 19.54 -20.65 3.03
N PRO A 17 20.04 -20.89 1.80
CA PRO A 17 21.29 -21.64 1.70
C PRO A 17 22.32 -21.06 0.72
N ILE A 18 21.96 -20.05 -0.09
CA ILE A 18 22.84 -19.56 -1.19
C ILE A 18 23.98 -18.68 -0.65
N PHE A 19 23.73 -17.89 0.40
CA PHE A 19 24.75 -17.00 0.99
C PHE A 19 25.87 -17.77 1.72
N VAL A 20 25.55 -18.95 2.28
CA VAL A 20 26.53 -19.85 2.92
C VAL A 20 27.35 -20.58 1.85
N TRP A 21 26.73 -20.93 0.72
CA TRP A 21 27.42 -21.48 -0.45
C TRP A 21 28.44 -20.50 -1.05
N LEU A 22 28.09 -19.22 -1.19
CA LEU A 22 28.96 -18.22 -1.79
C LEU A 22 30.24 -17.96 -0.97
N LEU A 23 30.12 -17.94 0.36
CA LEU A 23 31.26 -17.73 1.26
C LEU A 23 32.16 -18.97 1.36
N SER A 24 31.59 -20.18 1.22
CA SER A 24 32.35 -21.43 1.16
C SER A 24 33.05 -21.62 -0.19
N ALA A 25 32.44 -21.19 -1.30
CA ALA A 25 33.00 -21.30 -2.65
C ALA A 25 34.20 -20.34 -2.87
N LEU A 26 34.19 -19.16 -2.23
CA LEU A 26 35.27 -18.18 -2.34
C LEU A 26 36.60 -18.67 -1.75
N CYS A 27 36.56 -19.62 -0.80
CA CYS A 27 37.76 -20.23 -0.21
C CYS A 27 38.30 -21.45 -0.99
N ALA A 28 37.58 -21.96 -2.00
CA ALA A 28 37.86 -23.26 -2.59
C ALA A 28 38.56 -23.24 -3.97
N GLY A 29 38.78 -22.07 -4.59
CA GLY A 29 39.57 -21.96 -5.82
C GLY A 29 39.14 -22.95 -6.92
N ALA A 30 37.91 -22.83 -7.41
CA ALA A 30 37.41 -23.59 -8.56
C ALA A 30 36.75 -22.64 -9.56
N ASP A 31 37.26 -22.74 -10.78
CA ASP A 31 36.85 -22.15 -12.05
C ASP A 31 35.41 -21.60 -12.12
N GLU A 32 35.30 -20.33 -12.51
CA GLU A 32 34.08 -19.72 -13.00
C GLU A 32 33.54 -20.54 -14.19
N THR A 33 32.38 -21.19 -14.08
CA THR A 33 31.31 -21.11 -15.10
C THR A 33 30.08 -21.95 -14.71
N ALA A 34 28.93 -21.37 -15.05
CA ALA A 34 27.60 -21.98 -15.10
C ALA A 34 26.80 -22.04 -13.78
N LEU A 35 26.49 -20.87 -13.21
CA LEU A 35 25.08 -20.63 -12.89
C LEU A 35 24.32 -20.87 -14.19
N THR A 36 23.53 -21.94 -14.28
CA THR A 36 22.92 -22.32 -15.56
C THR A 36 21.98 -21.18 -15.99
N LYS A 37 21.89 -20.88 -17.30
CA LYS A 37 20.94 -19.85 -17.82
C LYS A 37 19.52 -20.06 -17.24
N LYS A 38 19.17 -21.32 -16.98
CA LYS A 38 17.93 -21.75 -16.33
C LYS A 38 17.78 -21.24 -14.89
N GLU A 39 18.83 -21.24 -14.08
CA GLU A 39 18.79 -20.69 -12.72
C GLU A 39 18.74 -19.16 -12.73
N LEU A 40 19.43 -18.50 -13.66
CA LEU A 40 19.31 -17.04 -13.84
C LEU A 40 17.89 -16.66 -14.29
N ASP A 41 17.31 -17.38 -15.25
CA ASP A 41 15.92 -17.19 -15.70
C ASP A 41 14.90 -17.47 -14.58
N GLN A 42 15.15 -18.46 -13.73
CA GLN A 42 14.34 -18.75 -12.54
C GLN A 42 14.43 -17.62 -11.50
N LEU A 43 15.62 -17.11 -11.22
CA LEU A 43 15.81 -15.96 -10.32
C LEU A 43 15.17 -14.70 -10.89
N GLN A 44 15.25 -14.48 -12.20
CA GLN A 44 14.59 -13.36 -12.88
C GLN A 44 13.07 -13.48 -12.83
N ALA A 45 12.50 -14.68 -12.97
CA ALA A 45 11.06 -14.94 -12.83
C ALA A 45 10.55 -14.73 -11.39
N CYS A 46 11.33 -15.11 -10.38
CA CYS A 46 10.99 -14.82 -8.99
C CYS A 46 11.08 -13.32 -8.67
N LEU A 47 12.07 -12.61 -9.23
CA LEU A 47 12.20 -11.16 -9.11
C LEU A 47 11.07 -10.41 -9.82
N THR A 48 10.64 -10.85 -11.01
CA THR A 48 9.49 -10.23 -11.69
C THR A 48 8.19 -10.48 -10.94
N SER A 49 7.97 -11.70 -10.42
CA SER A 49 6.78 -12.03 -9.62
C SER A 49 6.69 -11.25 -8.30
N THR A 50 7.81 -10.97 -7.65
CA THR A 50 7.84 -10.14 -6.43
C THR A 50 7.63 -8.66 -6.76
N ASN A 51 8.17 -8.17 -7.87
CA ASN A 51 7.96 -6.79 -8.32
C ASN A 51 6.51 -6.53 -8.78
N THR A 52 5.85 -7.49 -9.45
CA THR A 52 4.44 -7.32 -9.86
C THR A 52 3.51 -7.18 -8.65
N LEU A 53 3.67 -8.02 -7.62
CA LEU A 53 2.84 -7.95 -6.41
C LEU A 53 3.04 -6.64 -5.63
N VAL A 54 4.27 -6.12 -5.57
CA VAL A 54 4.55 -4.83 -4.95
C VAL A 54 3.89 -3.68 -5.74
N ASN A 55 3.93 -3.74 -7.07
CA ASN A 55 3.29 -2.73 -7.92
C ASN A 55 1.76 -2.72 -7.79
N GLU A 56 1.11 -3.87 -7.70
CA GLU A 56 -0.35 -3.98 -7.54
C GLU A 56 -0.84 -3.33 -6.22
N VAL A 57 -0.09 -3.54 -5.14
CA VAL A 57 -0.40 -2.93 -3.83
C VAL A 57 -0.18 -1.42 -3.86
N GLU A 58 0.88 -0.94 -4.51
CA GLU A 58 1.13 0.49 -4.64
C GLU A 58 0.08 1.21 -5.50
N GLU A 59 -0.37 0.59 -6.60
CA GLU A 59 -1.43 1.11 -7.46
C GLU A 59 -2.75 1.27 -6.69
N THR A 60 -3.18 0.22 -5.99
CA THR A 60 -4.44 0.23 -5.22
C THR A 60 -4.40 1.25 -4.06
N HIS A 61 -3.25 1.39 -3.39
CA HIS A 61 -3.05 2.41 -2.36
C HIS A 61 -3.20 3.84 -2.93
N MET A 62 -2.61 4.10 -4.10
CA MET A 62 -2.72 5.40 -4.77
C MET A 62 -4.16 5.69 -5.18
N ASP A 63 -4.89 4.71 -5.73
CA ASP A 63 -6.29 4.88 -6.13
C ASP A 63 -7.20 5.26 -4.96
N VAL A 64 -7.07 4.55 -3.83
CA VAL A 64 -7.85 4.85 -2.61
C VAL A 64 -7.56 6.27 -2.13
N ARG A 65 -6.30 6.70 -2.16
CA ARG A 65 -5.91 8.06 -1.78
C ARG A 65 -6.53 9.12 -2.69
N HIS A 66 -6.53 8.92 -4.01
CA HIS A 66 -7.14 9.86 -4.96
C HIS A 66 -8.66 9.93 -4.74
N LYS A 67 -9.35 8.79 -4.70
CA LYS A 67 -10.80 8.71 -4.46
C LYS A 67 -11.22 9.44 -3.19
N LEU A 68 -10.51 9.21 -2.08
CA LEU A 68 -10.77 9.89 -0.82
C LEU A 68 -10.60 11.41 -0.94
N LEU A 69 -9.56 11.90 -1.61
CA LEU A 69 -9.37 13.34 -1.83
C LEU A 69 -10.47 13.96 -2.69
N HIS A 70 -11.00 13.24 -3.68
CA HIS A 70 -12.14 13.71 -4.47
C HIS A 70 -13.41 13.83 -3.62
N LEU A 71 -13.76 12.80 -2.85
CA LEU A 71 -14.93 12.79 -1.98
C LEU A 71 -14.82 13.79 -0.82
N GLY A 72 -13.60 14.05 -0.35
CA GLY A 72 -13.33 14.97 0.77
C GLY A 72 -13.60 16.44 0.50
N ARG A 73 -13.83 16.86 -0.76
CA ARG A 73 -14.09 18.28 -1.10
C ARG A 73 -15.39 18.82 -0.54
N GLU A 74 -16.38 17.95 -0.40
CA GLU A 74 -17.72 18.31 0.08
C GLU A 74 -17.92 18.01 1.57
N TYR A 75 -16.84 17.73 2.29
CA TYR A 75 -16.89 17.44 3.71
C TYR A 75 -17.39 18.67 4.49
N PRO A 76 -18.35 18.54 5.43
CA PRO A 76 -19.00 19.67 6.08
C PRO A 76 -18.03 20.58 6.85
N GLN A 77 -16.91 20.03 7.33
CA GLN A 77 -15.90 20.78 8.09
C GLN A 77 -14.79 21.37 7.20
N GLY A 78 -14.92 21.23 5.86
CA GLY A 78 -13.99 21.74 4.87
C GLY A 78 -12.94 20.73 4.41
N TYR A 79 -12.40 20.99 3.22
CA TYR A 79 -11.44 20.12 2.55
C TYR A 79 -10.10 20.01 3.30
N ASP A 80 -9.59 21.11 3.85
CA ASP A 80 -8.29 21.12 4.52
C ASP A 80 -8.28 20.30 5.82
N TYR A 81 -9.40 20.33 6.56
CA TYR A 81 -9.58 19.52 7.77
C TYR A 81 -9.49 18.02 7.43
N PHE A 82 -10.23 17.60 6.40
CA PHE A 82 -10.25 16.20 5.96
C PHE A 82 -8.90 15.77 5.39
N ARG A 83 -8.27 16.60 4.54
CA ARG A 83 -6.95 16.35 3.96
C ARG A 83 -5.86 16.18 5.02
N ALA A 84 -5.87 17.02 6.06
CA ALA A 84 -4.92 16.91 7.17
C ALA A 84 -5.08 15.57 7.92
N ARG A 85 -6.32 15.11 8.11
CA ARG A 85 -6.63 13.85 8.80
C ARG A 85 -6.24 12.63 7.98
N LEU A 86 -6.54 12.63 6.68
CA LEU A 86 -6.05 11.62 5.74
C LEU A 86 -4.53 11.53 5.75
N LYS A 87 -3.85 12.68 5.59
CA LYS A 87 -2.38 12.72 5.59
C LYS A 87 -1.81 12.12 6.87
N ARG A 88 -2.39 12.44 8.04
CA ARG A 88 -1.99 11.86 9.32
C ARG A 88 -2.20 10.35 9.37
N ALA A 89 -3.30 9.82 8.84
CA ALA A 89 -3.56 8.38 8.79
C ALA A 89 -2.52 7.65 7.93
N PHE A 90 -2.28 8.12 6.70
CA PHE A 90 -1.27 7.53 5.81
C PHE A 90 0.16 7.68 6.34
N THR A 91 0.47 8.80 7.01
CA THR A 91 1.82 8.99 7.60
C THR A 91 2.09 8.01 8.74
N LYS A 92 1.07 7.63 9.52
CA LYS A 92 1.21 6.65 10.60
C LYS A 92 1.51 5.24 10.08
N ASN A 93 1.00 4.89 8.90
CA ASN A 93 1.07 3.55 8.34
C ASN A 93 2.20 3.38 7.30
N ARG A 94 3.09 4.37 7.15
CA ARG A 94 4.16 4.37 6.14
C ARG A 94 5.16 3.21 6.33
N ASP A 95 5.41 2.83 7.57
CA ASP A 95 6.48 1.89 7.93
C ASP A 95 5.97 0.44 8.05
N VAL A 96 4.72 0.17 7.64
CA VAL A 96 4.13 -1.18 7.65
C VAL A 96 4.66 -1.97 6.45
N VAL A 97 5.26 -3.13 6.70
CA VAL A 97 5.89 -3.99 5.68
C VAL A 97 5.17 -5.34 5.55
N GLU A 98 4.42 -5.76 6.58
CA GLU A 98 3.74 -7.06 6.59
C GLU A 98 2.52 -7.06 5.62
N PRO A 99 2.42 -8.04 4.70
CA PRO A 99 1.42 -8.05 3.63
C PRO A 99 -0.02 -8.10 4.16
N ASP A 100 -0.30 -8.96 5.14
CA ASP A 100 -1.64 -9.12 5.72
C ASP A 100 -2.17 -7.82 6.33
N GLN A 101 -1.26 -7.03 6.94
CA GLN A 101 -1.62 -5.76 7.54
C GLN A 101 -1.90 -4.68 6.49
N ILE A 102 -1.21 -4.72 5.35
CA ILE A 102 -1.43 -3.82 4.23
C ILE A 102 -2.83 -4.05 3.64
N GLU A 103 -3.22 -5.31 3.44
CA GLU A 103 -4.55 -5.68 2.94
C GLU A 103 -5.67 -5.20 3.89
N LEU A 104 -5.49 -5.38 5.20
CA LEU A 104 -6.43 -4.89 6.20
C LEU A 104 -6.58 -3.36 6.17
N LEU A 105 -5.47 -2.64 6.00
CA LEU A 105 -5.50 -1.18 5.90
C LEU A 105 -6.15 -0.71 4.60
N LEU A 106 -5.94 -1.42 3.50
CA LEU A 106 -6.55 -1.14 2.22
C LEU A 106 -8.07 -1.37 2.25
N SER A 107 -8.51 -2.50 2.79
CA SER A 107 -9.94 -2.81 2.95
C SER A 107 -10.64 -1.78 3.84
N HIS A 108 -10.00 -1.33 4.93
CA HIS A 108 -10.50 -0.24 5.75
C HIS A 108 -10.60 1.08 4.97
N GLY A 109 -9.60 1.42 4.14
CA GLY A 109 -9.65 2.58 3.27
C GLY A 109 -10.82 2.53 2.28
N GLN A 110 -11.06 1.37 1.66
CA GLN A 110 -12.20 1.15 0.75
C GLN A 110 -13.55 1.24 1.47
N PHE A 111 -13.64 0.77 2.71
CA PHE A 111 -14.83 0.93 3.54
C PHE A 111 -15.17 2.40 3.77
N VAL A 112 -14.17 3.22 4.12
CA VAL A 112 -14.35 4.67 4.31
C VAL A 112 -14.82 5.37 3.03
N VAL A 113 -14.33 4.95 1.86
CA VAL A 113 -14.82 5.46 0.57
C VAL A 113 -16.33 5.23 0.41
N LYS A 114 -16.79 3.99 0.66
CA LYS A 114 -18.22 3.63 0.55
C LYS A 114 -19.10 4.40 1.52
N GLU A 115 -18.63 4.60 2.75
CA GLU A 115 -19.34 5.42 3.76
C GLU A 115 -19.51 6.88 3.28
N LEU A 116 -18.46 7.48 2.72
CA LEU A 116 -18.51 8.84 2.19
C LEU A 116 -19.45 8.94 0.97
N GLU A 117 -19.45 7.95 0.08
CA GLU A 117 -20.39 7.87 -1.04
C GLU A 117 -21.85 7.76 -0.55
N ALA A 118 -22.10 6.90 0.46
CA ALA A 118 -23.42 6.77 1.06
C ALA A 118 -23.90 8.07 1.70
N LEU A 119 -23.01 8.77 2.43
CA LEU A 119 -23.29 10.08 3.02
C LEU A 119 -23.60 11.14 1.94
N TYR A 120 -22.86 11.13 0.82
CA TYR A 120 -23.13 12.00 -0.31
C TYR A 120 -24.54 11.75 -0.89
N MET A 121 -24.90 10.48 -1.11
CA MET A 121 -26.23 10.11 -1.61
C MET A 121 -27.34 10.51 -0.63
N LEU A 122 -27.13 10.31 0.68
CA LEU A 122 -28.09 10.70 1.72
C LEU A 122 -28.30 12.22 1.74
N ARG A 123 -27.23 13.01 1.62
CA ARG A 123 -27.31 14.48 1.53
C ARG A 123 -28.08 14.92 0.29
N LYS A 124 -27.83 14.30 -0.85
CA LYS A 124 -28.57 14.54 -2.10
C LYS A 124 -30.05 14.24 -1.92
N TYR A 125 -30.38 13.09 -1.34
CA TYR A 125 -31.77 12.70 -1.05
C TYR A 125 -32.46 13.69 -0.10
N ARG A 126 -31.82 14.08 1.02
CA ARG A 126 -32.37 15.07 1.95
C ARG A 126 -32.69 16.40 1.26
N THR A 127 -31.81 16.84 0.37
CA THR A 127 -31.99 18.08 -0.40
C THR A 127 -33.16 17.98 -1.37
N LEU A 128 -33.28 16.86 -2.10
CA LEU A 128 -34.41 16.60 -3.00
C LEU A 128 -35.72 16.51 -2.22
N LYS A 129 -35.74 15.74 -1.13
CA LYS A 129 -36.92 15.60 -0.28
C LYS A 129 -37.42 16.96 0.22
N LYS A 130 -36.49 17.83 0.65
CA LYS A 130 -36.82 19.19 1.10
C LYS A 130 -37.44 20.04 -0.01
N ARG A 131 -37.05 19.86 -1.28
CA ARG A 131 -37.57 20.66 -2.40
C ARG A 131 -38.96 20.23 -2.86
N TYR A 132 -39.26 18.94 -2.84
CA TYR A 132 -40.49 18.40 -3.43
C TYR A 132 -41.61 18.11 -2.42
N TYR A 133 -41.29 17.96 -1.13
CA TYR A 133 -42.27 17.56 -0.11
C TYR A 133 -42.42 18.60 1.02
N HIS A 134 -42.03 19.86 0.80
CA HIS A 134 -42.24 20.95 1.77
C HIS A 134 -43.63 21.59 1.69
N ASP A 135 -44.41 21.25 0.65
CA ASP A 135 -45.67 21.92 0.28
C ASP A 135 -46.91 21.02 0.47
N SER A 136 -46.90 20.10 1.45
CA SER A 136 -48.06 19.24 1.80
C SER A 136 -48.43 19.37 3.27
#